data_AF-A0A354X8H8-F1
#
_entry.id   AF-A0A354X8H8-F1
#
_cell.length_a   1.000
_cell.length_b   1.000
_cell.length_c   1.000
_cell.angle_alpha   90.00
_cell.angle_beta   90.00
_cell.angle_gamma   90.00
#
_symmetry.space_group_name_H-M   'P 1'
#
loop_
_entity.id
_entity.type
_entity.pdbx_description
1 polymer ?
#
loop_
_entity_poly.entity_id
_entity_poly.type
_entity_poly.pdbx_seq_one_letter_code
_entity_poly.pdbx_strand_id
1 'polypeptide(L)'
;PIDIVGTGGDGKNTFNISTLSCFVVAGAGYPVVKHGNYGSTSVSGASNVMELQGVKFTTDIDALRKSIEACGMAYLHAPLFSPALKE
;
A
#
# COMPACT_ATOMS: atom_id res chain seq x y z
N PRO A 1 -11.25 -2.77 -7.81
CA PRO A 1 -10.60 -1.67 -7.07
C PRO A 1 -9.39 -1.15 -7.84
N ILE A 2 -9.02 0.11 -7.66
CA ILE A 2 -7.88 0.75 -8.33
C ILE A 2 -6.61 0.51 -7.50
N ASP A 3 -5.49 0.26 -8.17
CA ASP A 3 -4.15 0.26 -7.56
C ASP A 3 -3.26 1.26 -8.31
N ILE A 4 -2.47 2.01 -7.54
CA ILE A 4 -1.41 2.88 -8.08
C ILE A 4 -0.11 2.38 -7.47
N VAL A 5 0.64 1.62 -8.27
CA VAL A 5 1.84 0.91 -7.84
C VAL A 5 2.95 1.10 -8.87
N GLY A 6 4.19 1.06 -8.41
CA GLY A 6 5.37 1.10 -9.26
C GLY A 6 6.24 -0.13 -9.02
N THR A 7 7.13 -0.42 -9.97
CA THR A 7 8.10 -1.52 -9.86
C THR A 7 9.16 -1.27 -8.76
N GLY A 8 9.35 -0.01 -8.36
CA GLY A 8 10.49 0.40 -7.54
C GLY A 8 11.79 0.43 -8.34
N GLY A 9 12.90 0.76 -7.67
CA GLY A 9 14.25 0.67 -8.25
C GLY A 9 14.66 1.82 -9.18
N ASP A 10 13.90 2.92 -9.26
CA ASP A 10 14.23 4.05 -10.16
C ASP A 10 15.38 4.94 -9.64
N GLY A 11 15.82 4.73 -8.40
CA GLY A 11 16.92 5.46 -7.76
C GLY A 11 16.63 6.94 -7.47
N LYS A 12 15.39 7.41 -7.69
CA LYS A 12 15.07 8.85 -7.59
C LYS A 12 14.78 9.31 -6.18
N ASN A 13 14.60 8.37 -5.24
CA ASN A 13 14.29 8.62 -3.83
C ASN A 13 13.23 9.73 -3.65
N THR A 14 12.19 9.71 -4.48
CA THR A 14 11.10 10.69 -4.41
C THR A 14 10.19 10.40 -3.23
N PHE A 15 9.31 11.35 -2.95
CA PHE A 15 8.18 11.13 -2.05
C PHE A 15 7.33 9.92 -2.49
N ASN A 16 6.56 9.35 -1.57
CA ASN A 16 5.64 8.23 -1.80
C ASN A 16 4.38 8.68 -2.60
N ILE A 17 4.59 9.21 -3.81
CA ILE A 17 3.57 9.81 -4.67
C ILE A 17 2.44 8.83 -4.96
N SER A 18 2.76 7.56 -5.24
CA SER A 18 1.75 6.54 -5.53
C SER A 18 0.86 6.24 -4.33
N THR A 19 1.42 6.20 -3.12
CA THR A 19 0.67 6.03 -1.87
C THR A 19 -0.26 7.22 -1.60
N LEU A 20 0.24 8.45 -1.76
CA LEU A 20 -0.59 9.65 -1.61
C LEU A 20 -1.72 9.70 -2.64
N SER A 21 -1.41 9.33 -3.88
CA SER A 21 -2.40 9.30 -4.97
C SER A 21 -3.54 8.34 -4.67
N CYS A 22 -3.25 7.19 -4.03
CA CYS A 22 -4.28 6.26 -3.57
C CYS A 22 -5.23 6.87 -2.54
N PHE A 23 -4.74 7.67 -1.59
CA PHE A 23 -5.61 8.39 -0.66
C PHE A 23 -6.51 9.41 -1.38
N VAL A 24 -5.97 10.13 -2.36
CA VAL A 24 -6.75 11.10 -3.16
C VAL A 24 -7.86 10.39 -3.95
N VAL A 25 -7.55 9.26 -4.59
CA VAL A 25 -8.53 8.47 -5.36
C VAL A 25 -9.61 7.88 -4.45
N ALA A 26 -9.25 7.38 -3.27
CA ALA A 26 -10.20 6.91 -2.27
C ALA A 26 -11.10 8.06 -1.78
N GLY A 27 -10.52 9.23 -1.51
CA GLY A 27 -11.27 10.44 -1.12
C GLY A 27 -12.20 10.97 -2.21
N ALA A 28 -11.90 10.70 -3.48
CA ALA A 28 -12.78 10.98 -4.61
C ALA A 28 -13.94 9.98 -4.77
N GLY A 29 -14.04 8.97 -3.89
CA GLY A 29 -15.13 7.99 -3.86
C GLY A 29 -14.87 6.72 -4.66
N TYR A 30 -13.66 6.52 -5.19
CA TYR A 30 -13.32 5.29 -5.92
C TYR A 30 -12.65 4.26 -5.00
N PRO A 31 -13.08 2.99 -5.02
CA PRO A 31 -12.49 1.97 -4.16
C PRO A 31 -11.05 1.66 -4.57
N VAL A 32 -10.13 1.77 -3.62
CA VAL A 32 -8.70 1.54 -3.80
C VAL A 32 -8.26 0.28 -3.06
N VAL A 33 -7.43 -0.52 -3.72
CA VAL A 33 -6.66 -1.56 -3.05
C VAL A 33 -5.21 -1.31 -3.45
N LYS A 34 -4.44 -0.76 -2.52
CA LYS A 34 -3.04 -0.45 -2.78
C LYS A 34 -2.15 -1.64 -2.46
N HIS A 35 -1.39 -2.11 -3.43
CA HIS A 35 -0.27 -3.00 -3.19
C HIS A 35 1.00 -2.19 -2.89
N GLY A 36 1.80 -2.67 -1.92
CA GLY A 36 3.03 -1.98 -1.55
C GLY A 36 3.99 -2.82 -0.73
N ASN A 37 5.24 -2.38 -0.71
CA ASN A 37 6.34 -3.00 0.03
C ASN A 37 7.15 -1.95 0.79
N TYR A 38 8.06 -2.40 1.66
CA TYR A 38 9.10 -1.55 2.20
C TYR A 38 10.03 -1.05 1.07
N GLY A 39 10.74 0.05 1.33
CA GLY A 39 11.70 0.59 0.36
C GLY A 39 12.81 -0.43 0.07
N SER A 40 12.95 -0.83 -1.19
CA SER A 40 14.04 -1.73 -1.61
C SER A 40 15.32 -0.96 -1.95
N THR A 41 15.18 0.18 -2.64
CA THR A 41 16.30 1.07 -3.01
C THR A 41 16.11 2.51 -2.53
N SER A 42 14.91 2.85 -2.04
CA SER A 42 14.58 4.17 -1.49
C SER A 42 14.70 4.16 0.03
N VAL A 43 14.81 5.35 0.63
CA VAL A 43 14.82 5.52 2.10
C VAL A 43 13.47 5.13 2.72
N SER A 44 12.38 5.23 1.96
CA SER A 44 11.02 4.91 2.41
C SER A 44 10.19 4.36 1.25
N GLY A 45 9.55 3.21 1.47
CA GLY A 45 8.54 2.64 0.59
C GLY A 45 7.13 2.82 1.14
N ALA A 46 6.14 2.32 0.39
CA ALA A 46 4.74 2.46 0.76
C ALA A 46 4.43 1.87 2.15
N SER A 47 5.03 0.71 2.49
CA SER A 47 4.77 0.06 3.77
C SER A 47 5.37 0.85 4.93
N ASN A 48 6.51 1.50 4.74
CA ASN A 48 7.07 2.39 5.77
C ASN A 48 6.09 3.52 6.10
N VAL A 49 5.49 4.15 5.07
CA VAL A 49 4.51 5.22 5.27
C VAL A 49 3.28 4.71 6.00
N MET A 50 2.69 3.59 5.57
CA MET A 50 1.46 3.07 6.19
C MET A 50 1.69 2.67 7.65
N GLU A 51 2.81 2.02 7.96
CA GLU A 51 3.18 1.61 9.31
C GLU A 51 3.39 2.83 10.23
N LEU A 52 4.06 3.88 9.73
CA LEU A 52 4.22 5.14 10.47
C LEU A 52 2.90 5.86 10.76
N GLN A 53 1.87 5.63 9.93
CA GLN A 53 0.51 6.12 10.16
C GLN A 53 -0.33 5.18 11.05
N GLY A 54 0.29 4.12 11.61
CA GLY A 54 -0.34 3.21 12.57
C GLY A 54 -1.12 2.05 11.94
N VAL A 55 -1.00 1.82 10.62
CA VAL A 55 -1.66 0.68 9.97
C VAL A 55 -0.98 -0.62 10.39
N LYS A 56 -1.79 -1.58 10.84
CA LYS A 56 -1.36 -2.95 11.11
C LYS A 56 -1.63 -3.82 9.88
N PHE A 57 -0.59 -4.38 9.30
CA PHE A 57 -0.72 -5.25 8.13
C PHE A 57 -1.35 -6.60 8.52
N THR A 58 -2.23 -7.09 7.65
CA THR A 58 -2.97 -8.34 7.87
C THR A 58 -3.28 -9.02 6.54
N THR A 59 -3.45 -10.35 6.58
CA THR A 59 -4.01 -11.15 5.49
C THR A 59 -5.47 -11.51 5.70
N ASP A 60 -6.07 -11.05 6.82
CA ASP A 60 -7.48 -11.25 7.12
C ASP A 60 -8.36 -10.54 6.08
N ILE A 61 -8.98 -11.34 5.22
CA ILE A 61 -9.84 -10.87 4.13
C ILE A 61 -11.03 -10.08 4.65
N ASP A 62 -11.59 -10.44 5.81
CA ASP A 62 -12.76 -9.75 6.35
C ASP A 62 -12.37 -8.38 6.90
N ALA A 63 -11.18 -8.26 7.51
CA ALA A 63 -10.64 -6.97 7.93
C ALA A 63 -10.34 -6.05 6.72
N LEU A 64 -9.80 -6.62 5.64
CA LEU A 64 -9.52 -5.87 4.41
C LEU A 64 -10.79 -5.41 3.72
N ARG A 65 -11.82 -6.26 3.62
CA ARG A 65 -13.14 -5.88 3.10
C ARG A 65 -13.78 -4.77 3.93
N LYS A 66 -13.77 -4.90 5.26
CA LYS A 66 -14.26 -3.85 6.16
C LYS A 66 -13.54 -2.52 5.98
N SER A 67 -12.23 -2.54 5.65
CA SER A 67 -11.48 -1.31 5.38
C SER A 67 -12.00 -0.62 4.10
N ILE A 68 -12.22 -1.38 3.02
CA ILE A 68 -12.81 -0.83 1.79
C ILE A 68 -14.22 -0.28 2.05
N GLU A 69 -15.04 -0.98 2.81
CA GLU A 69 -16.41 -0.54 3.14
C GLU A 69 -16.42 0.72 4.01
N ALA A 70 -15.49 0.83 4.98
CA ALA A 70 -15.47 1.92 5.94
C ALA A 70 -14.80 3.20 5.39
N CYS A 71 -13.72 3.07 4.63
CA CYS A 71 -12.92 4.22 4.19
C CYS A 71 -12.55 4.20 2.70
N GLY A 72 -13.11 3.28 1.91
CA GLY A 72 -12.86 3.20 0.47
C GLY A 72 -11.49 2.64 0.09
N MET A 73 -10.67 2.20 1.07
CA MET A 73 -9.32 1.75 0.81
C MET A 73 -8.90 0.54 1.64
N ALA A 74 -8.19 -0.40 1.02
CA ALA A 74 -7.38 -1.41 1.71
C ALA A 74 -5.92 -1.36 1.26
N TYR A 75 -5.03 -1.82 2.14
CA TYR A 75 -3.59 -1.90 1.88
C TYR A 75 -3.10 -3.34 1.97
N LEU A 76 -2.41 -3.79 0.93
CA LEU A 76 -1.83 -5.13 0.84
C LEU A 76 -0.31 -5.04 0.96
N HIS A 77 0.22 -5.44 2.11
CA HIS A 77 1.66 -5.52 2.35
C HIS A 77 2.23 -6.77 1.65
N ALA A 78 2.97 -6.56 0.55
CA ALA A 78 3.42 -7.63 -0.35
C ALA A 78 4.04 -8.86 0.35
N PRO A 79 4.95 -8.71 1.35
CA PRO A 79 5.56 -9.85 2.05
C PRO A 79 4.59 -10.78 2.78
N LEU A 80 3.37 -10.33 3.10
CA LEU A 80 2.35 -11.19 3.72
C LEU A 80 1.60 -12.06 2.70
N PHE A 81 1.53 -11.61 1.44
CA PHE A 81 0.78 -12.29 0.37
C PHE A 81 1.68 -13.07 -0.59
N SER A 82 2.98 -12.78 -0.60
CA SER A 82 3.98 -13.48 -1.40
C SER A 82 5.11 -14.03 -0.52
N PRO A 83 4.82 -14.98 0.39
CA PRO A 83 5.82 -15.53 1.31
C PRO A 83 7.00 -16.22 0.61
N ALA A 84 6.85 -16.63 -0.66
CA ALA A 84 7.91 -17.22 -1.47
C ALA A 84 8.97 -16.20 -1.97
N LEU A 85 8.74 -14.89 -1.83
CA LEU A 85 9.67 -13.83 -2.24
C LEU A 85 10.53 -13.31 -1.07
N LYS A 86 10.63 -14.05 0.03
CA LYS A 86 11.42 -13.71 1.23
C LYS A 86 12.89 -14.14 1.16
N GLU A 87 13.44 -14.40 -0.03
CA GLU A 87 14.87 -14.72 -0.20
C GLU A 87 15.74 -13.47 -0.24
#